data_AF-A0A5R9P046-F1
#
_entry.id   AF-A0A5R9P046-F1
#
_cell.length_a   1.000
_cell.length_b   1.000
_cell.length_c   1.000
_cell.angle_alpha   90.00
_cell.angle_beta   90.00
_cell.angle_gamma   90.00
#
_symmetry.space_group_name_H-M   'P 1'
#
loop_
_entity.id
_entity.type
_entity.pdbx_description
1 polymer ?
#
loop_
_entity_poly.entity_id
_entity_poly.type
_entity_poly.pdbx_seq_one_letter_code
_entity_poly.pdbx_strand_id
1 'polypeptide(L)'
;MTTPEALLPKFEEVVTKDWLDSVIENGAWDPVHGSPLDRWIDDLRDGSLGAKFEMPSHLAANDDAEVLDDPEFRATMVHWLAHRFRYVLSELETTDVTQLGRRMSVDPEWKTAIDRHEATVGVYWGDLPLDSGAFWHDENKPVDVYMEASVSHDDIDWIGTIRARLDYLTGDEEREIRLKEDVKVLVTRLEVDAQPYEEMSGLTVSTGKAWYRPENTSSPSP
;
A
#
# COMPACT_ATOMS: atom_id res chain seq x y z
N MET A 1 -12.74 -24.47 -5.88
CA MET A 1 -12.53 -23.45 -4.84
C MET A 1 -11.18 -23.74 -4.22
N THR A 2 -10.16 -22.99 -4.62
CA THR A 2 -8.85 -22.98 -3.97
C THR A 2 -9.02 -22.38 -2.58
N THR A 3 -8.47 -23.02 -1.56
CA THR A 3 -8.44 -22.45 -0.21
C THR A 3 -7.55 -21.20 -0.20
N PRO A 4 -7.89 -20.14 0.56
CA PRO A 4 -7.12 -18.88 0.64
C PRO A 4 -5.62 -19.08 0.90
N GLU A 5 -5.24 -20.12 1.65
CA GLU A 5 -3.84 -20.49 1.93
C GLU A 5 -2.97 -20.71 0.69
N ALA A 6 -3.56 -21.00 -0.48
CA ALA A 6 -2.79 -21.23 -1.71
C ALA A 6 -2.39 -19.94 -2.45
N LEU A 7 -2.87 -18.77 -2.01
CA LEU A 7 -2.72 -17.50 -2.75
C LEU A 7 -1.74 -16.52 -2.09
N LEU A 8 -1.54 -16.60 -0.78
CA LEU A 8 -0.65 -15.70 -0.05
C LEU A 8 0.82 -16.17 -0.20
N PRO A 9 1.76 -15.26 -0.51
CA PRO A 9 3.16 -15.60 -0.64
C PRO A 9 3.76 -15.97 0.72
N LYS A 10 4.88 -16.69 0.69
CA LYS A 10 5.67 -17.04 1.88
C LYS A 10 6.56 -15.87 2.31
N PHE A 11 7.05 -15.93 3.55
CA PHE A 11 7.91 -14.90 4.11
C PHE A 11 9.15 -14.64 3.25
N GLU A 12 9.82 -15.69 2.79
CA GLU A 12 11.03 -15.60 1.96
C GLU A 12 10.78 -15.04 0.54
N GLU A 13 9.53 -15.06 0.07
CA GLU A 13 9.14 -14.47 -1.22
C GLU A 13 8.88 -12.96 -1.08
N VAL A 14 8.43 -12.52 0.11
CA VAL A 14 8.14 -11.12 0.42
C VAL A 14 9.39 -10.39 0.93
N VAL A 15 10.06 -10.94 1.94
CA VAL A 15 11.25 -10.39 2.59
C VAL A 15 12.48 -11.05 1.99
N THR A 16 12.81 -10.62 0.77
CA THR A 16 14.05 -11.04 0.10
C THR A 16 15.23 -10.24 0.63
N LYS A 17 16.45 -10.77 0.43
CA LYS A 17 17.68 -10.03 0.74
C LYS A 17 17.72 -8.68 0.03
N ASP A 18 17.43 -8.65 -1.27
CA ASP A 18 17.48 -7.43 -2.08
C ASP A 18 16.47 -6.37 -1.61
N TRP A 19 15.28 -6.80 -1.18
CA TRP A 19 14.30 -5.85 -0.62
C TRP A 19 14.76 -5.30 0.72
N LEU A 20 15.25 -6.16 1.62
CA LEU A 20 15.77 -5.73 2.92
C LEU A 20 16.96 -4.77 2.77
N ASP A 21 17.87 -5.07 1.84
CA ASP A 21 19.00 -4.19 1.53
C ASP A 21 18.49 -2.83 1.02
N SER A 22 17.50 -2.81 0.13
CA SER A 22 16.92 -1.55 -0.34
C SER A 22 16.27 -0.74 0.78
N VAL A 23 15.56 -1.39 1.72
CA VAL A 23 14.97 -0.70 2.88
C VAL A 23 16.05 -0.04 3.73
N ILE A 24 17.13 -0.77 4.00
CA ILE A 24 18.27 -0.27 4.79
C ILE A 24 19.02 0.85 4.05
N GLU A 25 19.31 0.68 2.77
CA GLU A 25 20.01 1.68 1.95
C GLU A 25 19.21 2.98 1.82
N ASN A 26 17.88 2.89 1.72
CA ASN A 26 16.99 4.03 1.66
C ASN A 26 16.74 4.68 3.03
N GLY A 27 17.01 3.96 4.12
CA GLY A 27 16.65 4.40 5.47
C GLY A 27 15.14 4.48 5.72
N ALA A 28 14.32 3.85 4.87
CA ALA A 28 12.87 3.86 4.94
C ALA A 28 12.27 2.57 4.33
N TRP A 29 11.08 2.17 4.78
CA TRP A 29 10.39 0.96 4.31
C TRP A 29 10.01 1.00 2.82
N ASP A 30 9.70 2.18 2.31
CA ASP A 30 9.46 2.48 0.90
C ASP A 30 10.04 3.89 0.60
N PRO A 31 10.73 4.08 -0.53
CA PRO A 31 11.43 5.34 -0.82
C PRO A 31 10.51 6.53 -1.09
N VAL A 32 9.21 6.33 -1.32
CA VAL A 32 8.27 7.41 -1.65
C VAL A 32 7.39 7.74 -0.46
N HIS A 33 6.83 6.72 0.21
CA HIS A 33 5.82 6.91 1.25
C HIS A 33 6.03 6.06 2.51
N GLY A 34 7.13 5.32 2.62
CA GLY A 34 7.38 4.47 3.77
C GLY A 34 7.89 5.25 4.98
N SER A 35 7.61 4.71 6.17
CA SER A 35 8.11 5.28 7.42
C SER A 35 9.64 5.21 7.47
N PRO A 36 10.29 6.22 8.07
CA PRO A 36 11.73 6.20 8.23
C PRO A 36 12.14 5.14 9.27
N LEU A 37 13.31 4.51 9.04
CA LEU A 37 13.82 3.45 9.91
C LEU A 37 14.36 3.98 11.24
N ASP A 38 14.80 5.25 11.29
CA ASP A 38 15.28 5.90 12.51
C ASP A 38 14.27 5.78 13.65
N ARG A 39 12.98 5.93 13.34
CA ARG A 39 11.90 5.79 14.30
C ARG A 39 11.81 4.37 14.87
N TRP A 40 11.99 3.35 14.04
CA TRP A 40 12.00 1.96 14.48
C TRP A 40 13.24 1.65 15.33
N ILE A 41 14.40 2.20 14.95
CA ILE A 41 15.65 2.07 15.70
C ILE A 41 15.51 2.70 17.09
N ASP A 42 14.93 3.89 17.19
CA ASP A 42 14.69 4.59 18.45
C ASP A 42 13.78 3.78 19.37
N ASP A 43 12.67 3.25 18.84
CA ASP A 43 11.72 2.42 19.59
C ASP A 43 12.32 1.06 20.00
N LEU A 44 13.37 0.59 19.31
CA LEU A 44 14.17 -0.57 19.71
C LEU A 44 15.17 -0.22 20.83
N ARG A 45 15.78 0.97 20.78
CA ARG A 45 16.73 1.46 21.81
C ARG A 45 16.05 1.73 23.14
N ASP A 46 14.86 2.32 23.12
CA ASP A 46 14.11 2.67 24.34
C ASP A 46 13.27 1.50 24.90
N GLY A 47 13.18 0.40 24.13
CA GLY A 47 12.47 -0.82 24.51
C GLY A 47 10.95 -0.77 24.27
N SER A 48 10.44 0.23 23.53
CA SER A 48 9.02 0.38 23.18
C SER A 48 8.45 -0.79 22.39
N LEU A 49 9.30 -1.50 21.64
CA LEU A 49 8.91 -2.73 20.92
C LEU A 49 8.69 -3.95 21.83
N GLY A 50 9.01 -3.82 23.12
CA GLY A 50 8.87 -4.86 24.14
C GLY A 50 10.05 -5.84 24.19
N ALA A 51 10.16 -6.58 25.30
CA ALA A 51 11.29 -7.46 25.64
C ALA A 51 11.61 -8.59 24.64
N LYS A 52 10.81 -8.73 23.58
CA LYS A 52 11.05 -9.70 22.51
C LYS A 52 11.99 -9.16 21.44
N PHE A 53 12.03 -7.84 21.27
CA PHE A 53 12.83 -7.17 20.28
C PHE A 53 13.72 -6.20 21.05
N GLU A 54 14.97 -6.59 21.25
CA GLU A 54 15.94 -5.80 22.00
C GLU A 54 17.05 -5.34 21.07
N MET A 55 17.50 -4.09 21.23
CA MET A 55 18.71 -3.61 20.58
C MET A 55 19.90 -4.42 21.10
N PRO A 56 20.74 -5.00 20.21
CA PRO A 56 21.99 -5.63 20.64
C PRO A 56 22.81 -4.67 21.50
N SER A 57 23.26 -5.13 22.66
CA SER A 57 23.84 -4.25 23.69
C SER A 57 25.07 -3.45 23.22
N HIS A 58 25.84 -3.98 22.27
CA HIS A 58 27.00 -3.29 21.70
C HIS A 58 26.63 -2.16 20.73
N LEU A 59 25.38 -2.11 20.27
CA LEU A 59 24.87 -1.11 19.32
C LEU A 59 24.08 0.02 20.00
N ALA A 60 23.75 -0.12 21.29
CA ALA A 60 22.88 0.82 21.99
C ALA A 60 23.40 2.27 22.02
N ALA A 61 24.72 2.47 21.90
CA ALA A 61 25.37 3.78 21.89
C ALA A 61 25.90 4.19 20.50
N ASN A 62 25.72 3.35 19.49
CA ASN A 62 26.19 3.61 18.12
C ASN A 62 25.21 4.52 17.39
N ASP A 63 25.71 5.24 16.38
CA ASP A 63 24.83 6.01 15.49
C ASP A 63 24.05 5.09 14.53
N ASP A 64 23.02 5.62 13.88
CA ASP A 64 22.11 4.82 13.07
C ASP A 64 22.81 4.18 11.86
N ALA A 65 23.83 4.82 11.30
CA ALA A 65 24.56 4.27 10.16
C ALA A 65 25.37 3.03 10.57
N GLU A 66 26.02 3.07 11.73
CA GLU A 66 26.71 1.91 12.31
C GLU A 66 25.73 0.79 12.69
N VAL A 67 24.55 1.13 13.22
CA VAL A 67 23.49 0.16 13.56
C VAL A 67 23.00 -0.58 12.32
N LEU A 68 22.70 0.15 11.23
CA LEU A 68 22.17 -0.41 9.98
C LEU A 68 23.14 -1.36 9.26
N ASP A 69 24.45 -1.18 9.44
CA ASP A 69 25.49 -2.06 8.87
C ASP A 69 25.73 -3.33 9.70
N ASP A 70 25.25 -3.39 10.95
CA ASP A 70 25.54 -4.50 11.85
C ASP A 70 24.72 -5.78 11.50
N PRO A 71 25.37 -6.96 11.38
CA PRO A 71 24.68 -8.22 11.07
C PRO A 71 23.69 -8.68 12.14
N GLU A 72 23.95 -8.41 13.42
CA GLU A 72 23.06 -8.78 14.53
C GLU A 72 21.81 -7.88 14.52
N PHE A 73 21.96 -6.59 14.22
CA PHE A 73 20.81 -5.71 13.99
C PHE A 73 19.95 -6.19 12.83
N ARG A 74 20.55 -6.56 11.70
CA ARG A 74 19.83 -7.13 10.55
C ARG A 74 19.08 -8.41 10.93
N ALA A 75 19.66 -9.27 11.76
CA ALA A 75 18.99 -10.46 12.27
C ALA A 75 17.78 -10.11 13.16
N THR A 76 17.89 -9.09 14.01
CA THR A 76 16.78 -8.56 14.82
C THR A 76 15.66 -8.02 13.93
N MET A 77 15.98 -7.26 12.89
CA MET A 77 15.01 -6.72 11.94
C MET A 77 14.27 -7.85 11.19
N VAL A 78 14.99 -8.88 10.71
CA VAL A 78 14.37 -10.04 10.07
C VAL A 78 13.47 -10.80 11.05
N HIS A 79 13.88 -10.94 12.32
CA HIS A 79 13.06 -11.58 13.34
C HIS A 79 11.76 -10.80 13.60
N TRP A 80 11.85 -9.48 13.71
CA TRP A 80 10.68 -8.59 13.84
C TRP A 80 9.77 -8.68 12.62
N LEU A 81 10.32 -8.63 11.40
CA LEU A 81 9.58 -8.77 10.15
C LEU A 81 8.84 -10.11 10.06
N ALA A 82 9.44 -11.22 10.50
CA ALA A 82 8.79 -12.52 10.53
C ALA A 82 7.61 -12.57 11.52
N HIS A 83 7.65 -11.73 12.57
CA HIS A 83 6.52 -11.55 13.48
C HIS A 83 5.42 -10.70 12.87
N ARG A 84 5.79 -9.54 12.30
CA ARG A 84 4.88 -8.63 11.60
C ARG A 84 4.18 -9.32 10.43
N PHE A 85 4.91 -10.08 9.62
CA PHE A 85 4.39 -10.84 8.50
C PHE A 85 3.27 -11.80 8.92
N ARG A 86 3.46 -12.57 10.00
CA ARG A 86 2.42 -13.48 10.50
C ARG A 86 1.17 -12.74 10.97
N TYR A 87 1.35 -11.58 11.59
CA TYR A 87 0.25 -10.72 11.97
C TYR A 87 -0.53 -10.24 10.73
N VAL A 88 0.16 -9.70 9.73
CA VAL A 88 -0.44 -9.24 8.46
C VAL A 88 -1.19 -10.36 7.75
N LEU A 89 -0.60 -11.57 7.66
CA LEU A 89 -1.30 -12.72 7.06
C LEU A 89 -2.58 -13.06 7.82
N SER A 90 -2.53 -13.07 9.16
CA SER A 90 -3.71 -13.39 9.96
C SER A 90 -4.85 -12.37 9.78
N GLU A 91 -4.53 -11.09 9.56
CA GLU A 91 -5.54 -10.10 9.21
C GLU A 91 -6.10 -10.38 7.80
N LEU A 92 -5.23 -10.52 6.80
CA LEU A 92 -5.61 -10.75 5.40
C LEU A 92 -6.45 -12.03 5.18
N GLU A 93 -6.21 -13.09 5.96
CA GLU A 93 -7.01 -14.32 5.90
C GLU A 93 -8.47 -14.11 6.32
N THR A 94 -8.73 -13.07 7.10
CA THR A 94 -10.07 -12.73 7.60
C THR A 94 -10.72 -11.55 6.87
N THR A 95 -9.93 -10.79 6.11
CA THR A 95 -10.40 -9.66 5.28
C THR A 95 -11.09 -10.16 4.01
N ASP A 96 -12.28 -9.62 3.71
CA ASP A 96 -12.89 -9.81 2.39
C ASP A 96 -12.21 -8.90 1.36
N VAL A 97 -11.20 -9.45 0.67
CA VAL A 97 -10.46 -8.74 -0.38
C VAL A 97 -11.18 -8.73 -1.74
N THR A 98 -12.36 -9.34 -1.84
CA THR A 98 -13.12 -9.39 -3.09
C THR A 98 -13.97 -8.15 -3.30
N GLN A 99 -14.19 -7.36 -2.26
CA GLN A 99 -14.85 -6.06 -2.30
C GLN A 99 -13.95 -5.03 -1.63
N LEU A 100 -13.46 -4.08 -2.41
CA LEU A 100 -12.56 -3.04 -1.92
C LEU A 100 -13.15 -1.66 -2.12
N GLY A 101 -12.78 -0.74 -1.24
CA GLY A 101 -13.14 0.66 -1.30
C GLY A 101 -11.96 1.56 -1.63
N ARG A 102 -12.23 2.72 -2.19
CA ARG A 102 -11.25 3.79 -2.36
C ARG A 102 -11.93 5.14 -2.26
N ARG A 103 -11.25 6.10 -1.63
CA ARG A 103 -11.57 7.52 -1.74
C ARG A 103 -10.38 8.30 -2.27
N MET A 104 -10.65 9.26 -3.14
CA MET A 104 -9.61 10.04 -3.83
C MET A 104 -10.13 11.41 -4.22
N SER A 105 -9.26 12.42 -4.16
CA SER A 105 -9.50 13.73 -4.78
C SER A 105 -8.92 13.77 -6.21
N VAL A 106 -9.70 14.25 -7.17
CA VAL A 106 -9.35 14.31 -8.60
C VAL A 106 -9.64 15.68 -9.22
N ASP A 107 -9.04 15.94 -10.38
CA ASP A 107 -9.37 17.10 -11.21
C ASP A 107 -10.70 16.89 -11.95
N PRO A 108 -11.45 17.96 -12.29
CA PRO A 108 -12.72 17.83 -13.01
C PRO A 108 -12.66 17.04 -14.32
N GLU A 109 -11.52 17.06 -15.01
CA GLU A 109 -11.29 16.32 -16.26
C GLU A 109 -11.31 14.80 -16.05
N TRP A 110 -11.03 14.32 -14.83
CA TRP A 110 -11.10 12.90 -14.50
C TRP A 110 -12.50 12.34 -14.71
N LYS A 111 -13.55 13.12 -14.41
CA LYS A 111 -14.94 12.73 -14.66
C LYS A 111 -15.20 12.51 -16.16
N THR A 112 -14.67 13.40 -16.99
CA THR A 112 -14.80 13.24 -18.45
C THR A 112 -14.01 12.04 -18.96
N ALA A 113 -12.86 11.75 -18.35
CA ALA A 113 -12.04 10.60 -18.70
C ALA A 113 -12.68 9.26 -18.28
N ILE A 114 -13.42 9.21 -17.17
CA ILE A 114 -14.13 7.98 -16.77
C ILE A 114 -15.29 7.65 -17.73
N ASP A 115 -16.03 8.67 -18.19
CA ASP A 115 -17.08 8.52 -19.23
C ASP A 115 -16.52 7.96 -20.55
N ARG A 116 -15.23 8.22 -20.83
CA ARG A 116 -14.53 7.75 -22.02
C ARG A 116 -13.79 6.43 -21.81
N HIS A 117 -13.82 5.88 -20.59
CA HIS A 117 -12.99 4.73 -20.18
C HIS A 117 -11.47 4.96 -20.34
N GLU A 118 -11.03 6.21 -20.19
CA GLU A 118 -9.63 6.64 -20.28
C GLU A 118 -9.01 6.91 -18.90
N ALA A 119 -9.84 6.99 -17.85
CA ALA A 119 -9.39 7.23 -16.48
C ALA A 119 -8.80 5.99 -15.80
N THR A 120 -7.81 6.22 -14.94
CA THR A 120 -7.27 5.25 -13.99
C THR A 120 -7.68 5.59 -12.55
N VAL A 121 -7.71 4.57 -11.68
CA VAL A 121 -8.21 4.68 -10.29
C VAL A 121 -7.15 4.37 -9.22
N GLY A 122 -5.86 4.49 -9.58
CA GLY A 122 -4.76 4.14 -8.69
C GLY A 122 -4.64 2.63 -8.44
N VAL A 123 -3.68 2.25 -7.61
CA VAL A 123 -3.42 0.84 -7.25
C VAL A 123 -3.68 0.52 -5.78
N TYR A 124 -3.80 1.51 -4.91
CA TYR A 124 -3.95 1.31 -3.46
C TYR A 124 -5.41 1.44 -3.03
N TRP A 125 -5.96 0.42 -2.38
CA TRP A 125 -7.36 0.31 -2.00
C TRP A 125 -7.47 -0.10 -0.53
N GLY A 126 -8.59 0.19 0.11
CA GLY A 126 -8.89 -0.27 1.47
C GLY A 126 -9.92 -1.41 1.46
N ASP A 127 -9.93 -2.21 2.51
CA ASP A 127 -11.03 -3.13 2.80
C ASP A 127 -12.28 -2.38 3.26
N LEU A 128 -13.45 -3.01 3.07
CA LEU A 128 -14.74 -2.41 3.43
C LEU A 128 -15.25 -2.90 4.80
N PRO A 129 -15.88 -2.02 5.60
CA PRO A 129 -16.08 -0.58 5.37
C PRO A 129 -14.75 0.20 5.46
N LEU A 130 -14.62 1.28 4.67
CA LEU A 130 -13.40 2.09 4.72
C LEU A 130 -13.23 2.74 6.11
N ASP A 131 -12.11 2.42 6.76
CA ASP A 131 -11.64 3.11 7.95
C ASP A 131 -11.07 4.49 7.58
N SER A 132 -11.17 5.46 8.51
CA SER A 132 -10.80 6.87 8.34
C SER A 132 -9.37 7.15 7.82
N GLY A 133 -8.50 6.14 7.76
CA GLY A 133 -7.14 6.20 7.23
C GLY A 133 -6.99 5.96 5.72
N ALA A 134 -7.97 5.31 5.06
CA ALA A 134 -7.90 4.97 3.62
C ALA A 134 -8.24 6.15 2.67
N PHE A 135 -7.89 7.37 3.05
CA PHE A 135 -8.36 8.62 2.43
C PHE A 135 -7.20 9.42 1.84
N TRP A 136 -7.04 9.36 0.53
CA TRP A 136 -6.16 10.30 -0.18
C TRP A 136 -6.96 11.57 -0.54
N HIS A 137 -7.05 12.50 0.42
CA HIS A 137 -7.61 13.82 0.18
C HIS A 137 -6.50 14.79 -0.23
N ASP A 138 -6.47 15.18 -1.49
CA ASP A 138 -5.61 16.26 -1.98
C ASP A 138 -6.44 17.54 -1.98
N GLU A 139 -6.13 18.46 -1.06
CA GLU A 139 -6.86 19.73 -0.91
C GLU A 139 -6.83 20.60 -2.19
N ASN A 140 -5.88 20.37 -3.09
CA ASN A 140 -5.77 21.11 -4.36
C ASN A 140 -6.70 20.57 -5.45
N LYS A 141 -7.30 19.40 -5.24
CA LYS A 141 -8.15 18.73 -6.22
C LYS A 141 -9.61 18.83 -5.80
N PRO A 142 -10.46 19.52 -6.58
CA PRO A 142 -11.77 19.97 -6.11
C PRO A 142 -12.85 18.90 -6.14
N VAL A 143 -12.63 17.75 -6.80
CA VAL A 143 -13.64 16.69 -6.94
C VAL A 143 -13.31 15.54 -6.02
N ASP A 144 -14.26 15.19 -5.15
CA ASP A 144 -14.14 14.03 -4.24
C ASP A 144 -14.81 12.82 -4.88
N VAL A 145 -14.09 11.70 -4.94
CA VAL A 145 -14.58 10.45 -5.53
C VAL A 145 -14.49 9.33 -4.51
N TYR A 146 -15.62 8.67 -4.28
CA TYR A 146 -15.70 7.42 -3.54
C TYR A 146 -16.06 6.28 -4.50
N MET A 147 -15.33 5.17 -4.42
CA MET A 147 -15.50 4.02 -5.29
C MET A 147 -15.47 2.73 -4.48
N GLU A 148 -16.37 1.80 -4.81
CA GLU A 148 -16.27 0.39 -4.42
C GLU A 148 -16.09 -0.44 -5.67
N ALA A 149 -15.29 -1.50 -5.59
CA ALA A 149 -15.01 -2.38 -6.71
C ALA A 149 -14.99 -3.86 -6.29
N SER A 150 -15.46 -4.70 -7.20
CA SER A 150 -15.29 -6.14 -7.14
C SER A 150 -13.96 -6.53 -7.79
N VAL A 151 -13.16 -7.30 -7.04
CA VAL A 151 -11.77 -7.60 -7.39
C VAL A 151 -11.51 -9.10 -7.30
N SER A 152 -10.74 -9.64 -8.26
CA SER A 152 -10.24 -11.02 -8.18
C SER A 152 -9.00 -11.09 -7.31
N HIS A 153 -8.83 -12.19 -6.55
CA HIS A 153 -7.57 -12.45 -5.84
C HIS A 153 -6.35 -12.47 -6.78
N ASP A 154 -6.54 -12.83 -8.05
CA ASP A 154 -5.49 -12.85 -9.07
C ASP A 154 -5.07 -11.44 -9.50
N ASP A 155 -5.88 -10.41 -9.24
CA ASP A 155 -5.59 -9.02 -9.59
C ASP A 155 -4.87 -8.26 -8.47
N ILE A 156 -4.73 -8.88 -7.29
CA ILE A 156 -4.03 -8.31 -6.14
C ILE A 156 -2.52 -8.54 -6.31
N ASP A 157 -1.74 -7.48 -6.09
CA ASP A 157 -0.29 -7.56 -5.90
C ASP A 157 -0.01 -7.94 -4.44
N TRP A 158 -0.03 -9.24 -4.15
CA TRP A 158 0.14 -9.75 -2.78
C TRP A 158 1.50 -9.38 -2.17
N ILE A 159 2.57 -9.39 -2.96
CA ILE A 159 3.90 -9.00 -2.46
C ILE A 159 3.90 -7.52 -2.10
N GLY A 160 3.40 -6.67 -3.00
CA GLY A 160 3.28 -5.23 -2.76
C GLY A 160 2.39 -4.90 -1.56
N THR A 161 1.23 -5.55 -1.46
CA THR A 161 0.28 -5.42 -0.35
C THR A 161 0.94 -5.76 0.98
N ILE A 162 1.59 -6.93 1.07
CA ILE A 162 2.21 -7.35 2.33
C ILE A 162 3.36 -6.42 2.68
N ARG A 163 4.21 -6.02 1.72
CA ARG A 163 5.32 -5.08 1.98
C ARG A 163 4.83 -3.74 2.51
N ALA A 164 3.76 -3.16 1.95
CA ALA A 164 3.17 -1.94 2.48
C ALA A 164 2.70 -2.13 3.94
N ARG A 165 2.10 -3.27 4.26
CA ARG A 165 1.64 -3.58 5.63
C ARG A 165 2.75 -4.02 6.60
N LEU A 166 3.95 -4.33 6.09
CA LEU A 166 5.15 -4.57 6.90
C LEU A 166 5.78 -3.25 7.40
N ASP A 167 5.37 -2.10 6.86
CA ASP A 167 5.80 -0.79 7.34
C ASP A 167 5.50 -0.64 8.84
N TYR A 168 6.45 -0.08 9.56
CA TYR A 168 6.40 0.04 11.02
C TYR A 168 5.30 0.97 11.54
N LEU A 169 5.08 2.13 10.92
CA LEU A 169 4.08 3.09 11.40
C LEU A 169 2.82 3.02 10.53
N THR A 170 2.98 3.14 9.22
CA THR A 170 1.84 3.30 8.31
C THR A 170 1.17 1.97 7.98
N GLY A 171 1.86 0.84 8.18
CA GLY A 171 1.33 -0.47 7.80
C GLY A 171 0.05 -0.89 8.53
N ASP A 172 -0.14 -0.44 9.78
CA ASP A 172 -1.37 -0.66 10.56
C ASP A 172 -2.43 0.42 10.35
N GLU A 173 -2.01 1.63 9.99
CA GLU A 173 -2.87 2.79 9.83
C GLU A 173 -3.57 2.80 8.46
N GLU A 174 -2.81 2.52 7.40
CA GLU A 174 -3.32 2.59 6.03
C GLU A 174 -3.98 1.27 5.58
N ARG A 175 -3.46 0.12 6.06
CA ARG A 175 -3.97 -1.24 5.79
C ARG A 175 -4.20 -1.54 4.30
N GLU A 176 -3.48 -0.87 3.42
CA GLU A 176 -3.76 -0.87 1.99
C GLU A 176 -3.66 -2.27 1.36
N ILE A 177 -4.60 -2.57 0.47
CA ILE A 177 -4.58 -3.65 -0.50
C ILE A 177 -4.15 -3.07 -1.84
N ARG A 178 -3.00 -3.54 -2.35
CA ARG A 178 -2.45 -3.09 -3.61
C ARG A 178 -2.91 -4.00 -4.75
N LEU A 179 -3.51 -3.40 -5.77
CA LEU A 179 -3.83 -4.07 -7.03
C LEU A 179 -2.66 -4.01 -8.00
N LYS A 180 -2.59 -4.99 -8.91
CA LYS A 180 -1.66 -4.95 -10.05
C LYS A 180 -1.96 -3.73 -10.92
N GLU A 181 -0.99 -3.30 -11.73
CA GLU A 181 -1.20 -2.24 -12.72
C GLU A 181 -1.94 -2.78 -13.94
N ASP A 182 -2.69 -1.92 -14.63
CA ASP A 182 -3.43 -2.23 -15.87
C ASP A 182 -4.47 -3.37 -15.74
N VAL A 183 -4.97 -3.64 -14.53
CA VAL A 183 -6.09 -4.56 -14.33
C VAL A 183 -7.41 -3.80 -14.40
N LYS A 184 -8.43 -4.46 -14.97
CA LYS A 184 -9.78 -3.92 -15.03
C LYS A 184 -10.59 -4.43 -13.85
N VAL A 185 -11.04 -3.50 -13.01
CA VAL A 185 -11.93 -3.82 -11.89
C VAL A 185 -13.37 -3.44 -12.22
N LEU A 186 -14.32 -4.22 -11.73
CA LEU A 186 -15.75 -3.93 -11.88
C LEU A 186 -16.17 -2.97 -10.77
N VAL A 187 -16.55 -1.75 -11.15
CA VAL A 187 -17.02 -0.74 -10.20
C VAL A 187 -18.44 -1.09 -9.76
N THR A 188 -18.63 -1.31 -8.46
CA THR A 188 -19.91 -1.69 -7.86
C THR A 188 -20.62 -0.49 -7.23
N ARG A 189 -19.86 0.54 -6.84
CA ARG A 189 -20.38 1.84 -6.41
C ARG A 189 -19.44 2.96 -6.84
N LEU A 190 -20.00 4.07 -7.28
CA LEU A 190 -19.26 5.30 -7.56
C LEU A 190 -20.09 6.48 -7.08
N GLU A 191 -19.45 7.34 -6.29
CA GLU A 191 -19.99 8.63 -5.88
C GLU A 191 -18.99 9.71 -6.25
N VAL A 192 -19.50 10.80 -6.79
CA VAL A 192 -18.74 12.01 -7.13
C VAL A 192 -19.38 13.16 -6.38
N ASP A 193 -18.61 13.85 -5.54
CA ASP A 193 -19.07 14.91 -4.65
C ASP A 193 -20.28 14.45 -3.79
N ALA A 194 -20.17 13.24 -3.23
CA ALA A 194 -21.21 12.56 -2.46
C ALA A 194 -22.54 12.36 -3.19
N GLN A 195 -22.55 12.41 -4.53
CA GLN A 195 -23.69 12.07 -5.37
C GLN A 195 -23.44 10.77 -6.12
N PRO A 196 -24.40 9.82 -6.13
CA PRO A 196 -24.28 8.60 -6.92
C PRO A 196 -24.03 8.89 -8.40
N TYR A 197 -23.15 8.12 -9.03
CA TYR A 197 -22.92 8.17 -10.47
C TYR A 197 -24.06 7.50 -11.22
N GLU A 198 -24.63 8.17 -12.23
CA GLU A 198 -25.84 7.69 -12.93
C GLU A 198 -25.56 6.50 -13.87
N GLU A 199 -24.37 6.42 -14.47
CA GLU A 199 -24.00 5.40 -15.47
C GLU A 199 -23.09 4.31 -14.89
N MET A 200 -23.65 3.49 -13.99
CA MET A 200 -22.89 2.47 -13.25
C MET A 200 -22.89 1.07 -13.86
N SER A 201 -23.83 0.77 -14.75
CA SER A 201 -24.06 -0.61 -15.20
C SER A 201 -22.88 -1.15 -16.02
N GLY A 202 -22.11 -2.05 -15.41
CA GLY A 202 -20.96 -2.69 -16.07
C GLY A 202 -19.73 -1.78 -16.20
N LEU A 203 -19.67 -0.68 -15.44
CA LEU A 203 -18.51 0.20 -15.45
C LEU A 203 -17.25 -0.57 -15.01
N THR A 204 -16.26 -0.59 -15.88
CA THR A 204 -14.93 -1.09 -15.56
C THR A 204 -13.91 0.03 -15.69
N VAL A 205 -12.96 0.04 -14.77
CA VAL A 205 -11.89 1.04 -14.69
C VAL A 205 -10.54 0.34 -14.60
N SER A 206 -9.52 0.94 -15.20
CA SER A 206 -8.17 0.41 -15.14
C SER A 206 -7.45 0.91 -13.89
N THR A 207 -6.71 0.04 -13.21
CA THR A 207 -5.72 0.47 -12.21
C THR A 207 -4.48 1.04 -12.92
N GLY A 208 -3.72 1.89 -12.23
CA GLY A 208 -2.48 2.46 -12.76
C GLY A 208 -1.83 3.45 -11.80
N LYS A 209 -0.51 3.63 -11.89
CA LYS A 209 0.27 4.55 -11.03
C LYS A 209 0.03 6.03 -11.32
N ALA A 210 -0.25 6.36 -12.59
CA ALA A 210 -0.49 7.72 -13.01
C ALA A 210 -1.99 7.95 -13.16
N TRP A 211 -2.50 8.97 -12.46
CA TRP A 211 -3.79 9.58 -12.77
C TRP A 211 -3.74 10.11 -14.20
N TYR A 212 -4.86 10.00 -14.93
CA TYR A 212 -5.01 10.72 -16.19
C TYR A 212 -4.74 12.22 -15.93
N ARG A 213 -3.61 12.72 -16.44
CA ARG A 213 -3.33 14.16 -16.55
C ARG A 213 -3.54 14.53 -18.01
N PRO A 214 -4.46 15.44 -18.35
CA PRO A 214 -4.71 15.88 -19.72
C PRO A 214 -3.46 16.44 -20.45
N GLU A 215 -2.35 16.69 -19.75
CA GLU A 215 -1.17 17.33 -20.31
C GLU A 215 0.02 16.37 -20.40
N ASN A 216 0.13 15.67 -21.54
CA ASN A 216 1.41 15.50 -22.23
C ASN A 216 1.25 15.16 -23.73
N THR A 217 0.17 15.64 -24.37
CA THR A 217 0.13 15.77 -25.84
C THR A 217 0.72 17.11 -26.25
N SER A 218 1.95 17.41 -25.80
CA SER A 218 2.76 18.37 -26.54
C SER A 218 3.05 17.74 -27.89
N SER A 219 2.26 18.15 -28.88
CA SER A 219 2.56 17.84 -30.28
C SER A 219 4.03 18.20 -30.54
N PRO A 220 4.83 17.34 -31.19
CA PRO A 220 6.14 17.77 -31.64
C PRO A 220 5.92 19.01 -32.50
N SER A 221 6.48 20.14 -32.08
CA SER A 221 6.49 21.34 -32.91
C SER A 221 7.20 21.01 -34.22
N PRO A 222 6.69 21.47 -35.37
CA PRO A 222 7.24 21.16 -36.68
C PRO A 222 8.70 21.62 -36.84
#